data_AF-A0A1S3KSI4-F1
#
_entry.id   AF-A0A1S3KSI4-F1
#
_cell.length_a   1.000
_cell.length_b   1.000
_cell.length_c   1.000
_cell.angle_alpha   90.00
_cell.angle_beta   90.00
_cell.angle_gamma   90.00
#
_symmetry.space_group_name_H-M   'P 1'
#
loop_
_entity.id
_entity.type
_entity.pdbx_description
1 polymer ?
#
loop_
_entity_poly.entity_id
_entity_poly.type
_entity_poly.pdbx_seq_one_letter_code
_entity_poly.pdbx_strand_id
1 'polypeptide(L)'
;MTVKLKHGGVVSVNNMDIQTPLNHGNLRVQKTVQSGARVLFGDNLRLDWDGRGRVLLKLGPVWAGHTCGLCGNYNGNQGDDFLSAAGLVETGPQAFGQSWRINGDCDSTHQQDTDPCSLNPKRVRFAEEACGVMMSEVFGACHFLVNPLPFLRFCRYDVCVCSDGEKCLCSALASYAAACSSRGVLLTWRTPERCAMHCPVGQLYKTCGSVCERSCRSLSGVEPGCGGEEGCEEGCFCPPGQYLSETGACVTPDLCSCLHDGQLYQPNDVYADHNSICYCENGSMSCSSTEMSGVMLSDMFFQDDQPPSRERRAATCVPPLRRVGCEGGEEGLECSRTCQNLDLPCLSLACIPGCLCPNGTVRHRRECITPEQCPCYHNNRAYASGQSINMDCNTCMCENRHWSCTAHVCDGVCRTVGEGHYITFDGFQYSFPGLCQYVLVQDQCGGDEGSFRVLVENEACGVIGHRCAKAVTVYYQGGLITMEHGQ
;
A
#
# COMPACT_ATOMS: atom_id res chain seq x y z
N MET A 1 -1.63 9.62 20.38
CA MET A 1 -2.37 8.38 20.09
C MET A 1 -1.63 7.56 19.04
N THR A 2 -1.33 6.30 19.33
CA THR A 2 -0.63 5.38 18.39
C THR A 2 -1.50 4.17 18.13
N VAL A 3 -1.75 3.83 16.85
CA VAL A 3 -2.51 2.65 16.44
C VAL A 3 -1.54 1.60 15.89
N LYS A 4 -1.54 0.40 16.46
CA LYS A 4 -0.72 -0.74 16.03
C LYS A 4 -1.61 -1.83 15.46
N LEU A 5 -1.31 -2.28 14.26
CA LEU A 5 -1.99 -3.37 13.58
C LEU A 5 -1.12 -4.63 13.67
N LYS A 6 -1.61 -5.67 14.34
CA LYS A 6 -0.87 -6.90 14.68
C LYS A 6 -1.48 -8.10 14.00
N HIS A 7 -0.64 -9.05 13.57
CA HIS A 7 -1.01 -10.28 12.83
C HIS A 7 -2.37 -10.87 13.28
N GLY A 8 -3.22 -11.22 12.30
CA GLY A 8 -4.57 -11.74 12.57
C GLY A 8 -5.65 -10.68 12.82
N GLY A 9 -5.42 -9.43 12.42
CA GLY A 9 -6.44 -8.37 12.51
C GLY A 9 -6.57 -7.70 13.88
N VAL A 10 -5.66 -7.98 14.82
CA VAL A 10 -5.68 -7.39 16.16
C VAL A 10 -5.20 -5.94 16.11
N VAL A 11 -5.93 -5.06 16.78
CA VAL A 11 -5.61 -3.63 16.83
C VAL A 11 -5.29 -3.23 18.27
N SER A 12 -4.17 -2.55 18.46
CA SER A 12 -3.84 -1.89 19.73
C SER A 12 -3.87 -0.38 19.57
N VAL A 13 -4.41 0.32 20.56
CA VAL A 13 -4.32 1.79 20.67
C VAL A 13 -3.56 2.13 21.94
N ASN A 14 -2.51 2.94 21.82
CA ASN A 14 -1.62 3.30 22.93
C ASN A 14 -1.10 2.05 23.70
N ASN A 15 -0.70 1.00 22.96
CA ASN A 15 -0.23 -0.29 23.46
C ASN A 15 -1.26 -1.18 24.18
N MET A 16 -2.54 -0.81 24.23
CA MET A 16 -3.59 -1.68 24.74
C MET A 16 -4.38 -2.28 23.59
N ASP A 17 -4.60 -3.60 23.62
CA ASP A 17 -5.48 -4.25 22.65
C ASP A 17 -6.91 -3.78 22.87
N ILE A 18 -7.55 -3.32 21.80
CA ILE A 18 -8.91 -2.79 21.84
C ILE A 18 -9.88 -3.76 21.21
N GLN A 19 -11.15 -3.66 21.61
CA GLN A 19 -12.25 -4.22 20.84
C GLN A 19 -12.68 -3.21 19.77
N THR A 20 -12.82 -3.68 18.54
CA THR A 20 -13.34 -2.91 17.41
C THR A 20 -14.86 -3.03 17.35
N PRO A 21 -15.58 -2.02 16.87
CA PRO A 21 -15.10 -0.73 16.37
C PRO A 21 -14.66 0.25 17.48
N LEU A 22 -13.70 1.11 17.15
CA LEU A 22 -13.31 2.26 17.98
C LEU A 22 -13.63 3.54 17.21
N ASN A 23 -14.34 4.46 17.85
CA ASN A 23 -14.57 5.81 17.35
C ASN A 23 -13.98 6.81 18.37
N HIS A 24 -12.97 7.58 17.97
CA HIS A 24 -12.33 8.58 18.83
C HIS A 24 -11.89 9.79 18.02
N GLY A 25 -12.62 10.90 18.14
CA GLY A 25 -12.41 12.09 17.31
C GLY A 25 -12.55 11.75 15.82
N ASN A 26 -11.50 12.07 15.04
CA ASN A 26 -11.44 11.75 13.60
C ASN A 26 -10.98 10.32 13.31
N LEU A 27 -10.54 9.56 14.32
CA LEU A 27 -10.10 8.19 14.15
C LEU A 27 -11.31 7.24 14.24
N ARG A 28 -11.48 6.40 13.22
CA ARG A 28 -12.38 5.25 13.27
C ARG A 28 -11.59 3.98 12.95
N VAL A 29 -11.74 2.95 13.76
CA VAL A 29 -11.11 1.64 13.55
C VAL A 29 -12.20 0.58 13.50
N GLN A 30 -12.20 -0.26 12.47
CA GLN A 30 -13.22 -1.28 12.25
C GLN A 30 -12.58 -2.59 11.77
N LYS A 31 -13.25 -3.73 11.94
CA LYS A 31 -12.86 -4.99 11.30
C LYS A 31 -13.28 -5.00 9.84
N THR A 32 -12.43 -5.51 8.96
CA THR A 32 -12.80 -5.79 7.56
C THR A 32 -13.52 -7.13 7.46
N VAL A 33 -14.14 -7.40 6.31
CA VAL A 33 -14.89 -8.64 6.06
C VAL A 33 -14.03 -9.90 6.20
N GLN A 34 -12.73 -9.81 5.90
CA GLN A 34 -11.80 -10.94 5.94
C GLN A 34 -11.00 -11.03 7.26
N SER A 35 -11.56 -10.52 8.37
CA SER A 35 -10.90 -10.48 9.69
C SER A 35 -9.61 -9.64 9.73
N GLY A 36 -9.47 -8.68 8.82
CA GLY A 36 -8.44 -7.65 8.88
C GLY A 36 -8.90 -6.42 9.67
N ALA A 37 -8.17 -5.32 9.54
CA ALA A 37 -8.49 -4.04 10.18
C ALA A 37 -8.54 -2.91 9.16
N ARG A 38 -9.53 -2.04 9.31
CA ARG A 38 -9.69 -0.77 8.59
C ARG A 38 -9.48 0.37 9.57
N VAL A 39 -8.60 1.28 9.20
CA VAL A 39 -8.33 2.52 9.94
C VAL A 39 -8.72 3.68 9.03
N LEU A 40 -9.64 4.52 9.49
CA LEU A 40 -10.07 5.75 8.84
C LEU A 40 -9.62 6.92 9.70
N PHE A 41 -9.03 7.93 9.07
CA PHE A 41 -8.66 9.18 9.72
C PHE A 41 -9.24 10.35 8.93
N GLY A 42 -10.36 10.89 9.44
CA GLY A 42 -11.21 11.80 8.68
C GLY A 42 -11.70 11.16 7.37
N ASP A 43 -11.93 11.99 6.35
CA ASP A 43 -12.48 11.54 5.06
C ASP A 43 -11.39 11.27 4.00
N ASN A 44 -10.13 11.64 4.28
CA ASN A 44 -9.06 11.70 3.29
C ASN A 44 -7.95 10.66 3.49
N LEU A 45 -8.03 9.81 4.52
CA LEU A 45 -7.04 8.75 4.76
C LEU A 45 -7.74 7.46 5.22
N ARG A 46 -7.56 6.40 4.43
CA ARG A 46 -8.02 5.04 4.73
C ARG A 46 -6.87 4.06 4.59
N LEU A 47 -6.68 3.23 5.60
CA LEU A 47 -5.73 2.13 5.58
C LEU A 47 -6.47 0.82 5.86
N ASP A 48 -6.37 -0.11 4.92
CA ASP A 48 -6.89 -1.47 5.06
C ASP A 48 -5.72 -2.44 5.18
N TRP A 49 -5.73 -3.23 6.25
CA TRP A 49 -4.73 -4.24 6.51
C TRP A 49 -5.39 -5.61 6.63
N ASP A 50 -4.88 -6.59 5.87
CA ASP A 50 -5.54 -7.89 5.68
C ASP A 50 -5.24 -8.93 6.77
N GLY A 51 -4.45 -8.57 7.79
CA GLY A 51 -4.04 -9.50 8.84
C GLY A 51 -2.77 -10.31 8.54
N ARG A 52 -2.33 -10.37 7.28
CA ARG A 52 -1.29 -11.28 6.78
C ARG A 52 -0.10 -10.59 6.10
N GLY A 53 -0.22 -9.30 5.81
CA GLY A 53 0.90 -8.48 5.33
C GLY A 53 0.53 -7.51 4.21
N ARG A 54 -0.65 -7.65 3.59
CA ARG A 54 -1.12 -6.72 2.57
C ARG A 54 -1.67 -5.46 3.24
N VAL A 55 -1.18 -4.31 2.80
CA VAL A 55 -1.68 -2.99 3.20
C VAL A 55 -2.19 -2.29 1.94
N LEU A 56 -3.40 -1.74 2.02
CA LEU A 56 -3.95 -0.83 1.03
C LEU A 56 -4.12 0.53 1.68
N LEU A 57 -3.42 1.53 1.16
CA LEU A 57 -3.52 2.92 1.59
C LEU A 57 -4.26 3.72 0.51
N LYS A 58 -5.34 4.40 0.91
CA LYS A 58 -6.09 5.32 0.05
C LYS A 58 -6.02 6.72 0.65
N LEU A 59 -5.51 7.66 -0.14
CA LEU A 59 -5.41 9.07 0.20
C LEU A 59 -6.34 9.91 -0.69
N GLY A 60 -7.03 10.87 -0.08
CA GLY A 60 -7.85 11.85 -0.80
C GLY A 60 -7.00 12.85 -1.60
N PRO A 61 -7.61 13.59 -2.54
CA PRO A 61 -6.90 14.52 -3.43
C PRO A 61 -6.12 15.64 -2.70
N VAL A 62 -6.48 15.95 -1.45
CA VAL A 62 -5.79 16.96 -0.63
C VAL A 62 -4.31 16.64 -0.38
N TRP A 63 -3.88 15.39 -0.61
CA TRP A 63 -2.51 14.94 -0.45
C TRP A 63 -1.71 14.92 -1.77
N ALA A 64 -2.32 15.26 -2.90
CA ALA A 64 -1.65 15.24 -4.20
C ALA A 64 -0.42 16.16 -4.20
N GLY A 65 0.73 15.66 -4.64
CA GLY A 65 2.01 16.38 -4.64
C GLY A 65 2.60 16.66 -3.25
N HIS A 66 1.97 16.19 -2.17
CA HIS A 66 2.41 16.41 -0.78
C HIS A 66 2.91 15.12 -0.11
N THR A 67 2.94 14.00 -0.84
CA THR A 67 3.43 12.73 -0.31
C THR A 67 4.90 12.51 -0.64
N CYS A 68 5.56 11.69 0.15
CA CYS A 68 6.89 11.16 -0.14
C CYS A 68 7.05 9.82 0.59
N GLY A 69 7.84 8.92 0.03
CA GLY A 69 8.02 7.56 0.55
C GLY A 69 7.98 6.50 -0.55
N LEU A 70 7.86 5.24 -0.15
CA LEU A 70 7.83 4.09 -1.08
C LEU A 70 6.62 4.07 -2.04
N CYS A 71 5.62 4.91 -1.80
CA CYS A 71 4.43 5.04 -2.66
C CYS A 71 4.51 6.23 -3.63
N GLY A 72 5.69 6.85 -3.79
CA GLY A 72 5.88 8.00 -4.66
C GLY A 72 5.41 9.31 -4.04
N ASN A 73 5.23 10.34 -4.88
CA ASN A 73 4.90 11.70 -4.46
C ASN A 73 3.46 12.14 -4.79
N TYR A 74 2.68 11.27 -5.46
CA TYR A 74 1.27 11.47 -5.79
C TYR A 74 1.00 12.71 -6.65
N ASN A 75 1.87 13.00 -7.63
CA ASN A 75 1.69 14.09 -8.59
C ASN A 75 1.16 13.63 -9.98
N GLY A 76 1.01 12.32 -10.20
CA GLY A 76 0.54 11.74 -11.45
C GLY A 76 1.63 11.45 -12.49
N ASN A 77 2.90 11.75 -12.18
CA ASN A 77 4.04 11.42 -13.01
C ASN A 77 4.75 10.16 -12.46
N GLN A 78 4.87 9.13 -13.28
CA GLN A 78 5.54 7.88 -12.87
C GLN A 78 7.07 7.97 -12.96
N GLY A 79 7.60 8.94 -13.73
CA GLY A 79 9.03 9.10 -13.97
C GLY A 79 9.82 9.57 -12.75
N ASP A 80 9.17 10.23 -11.80
CA ASP A 80 9.76 10.74 -10.56
C ASP A 80 9.25 10.02 -9.30
N ASP A 81 8.49 8.93 -9.44
CA ASP A 81 8.00 8.16 -8.28
C ASP A 81 9.14 7.53 -7.47
N PHE A 82 10.33 7.36 -8.08
CA PHE A 82 11.55 6.92 -7.39
C PHE A 82 12.38 8.07 -6.80
N LEU A 83 11.76 9.23 -6.53
CA LEU A 83 12.38 10.35 -5.81
C LEU A 83 12.77 9.95 -4.39
N SER A 84 14.07 9.94 -4.12
CA SER A 84 14.63 9.69 -2.79
C SER A 84 14.44 10.89 -1.86
N ALA A 85 14.57 10.64 -0.55
CA ALA A 85 14.59 11.70 0.45
C ALA A 85 15.74 12.72 0.26
N ALA A 86 16.78 12.36 -0.52
CA ALA A 86 17.91 13.23 -0.85
C ALA A 86 17.65 14.15 -2.06
N GLY A 87 16.45 14.07 -2.67
CA GLY A 87 16.02 14.96 -3.76
C GLY A 87 16.35 14.48 -5.18
N LEU A 88 16.90 13.28 -5.34
CA LEU A 88 17.17 12.68 -6.66
C LEU A 88 16.32 11.46 -6.94
N VAL A 89 15.98 11.27 -8.21
CA VAL A 89 15.31 10.06 -8.71
C VAL A 89 16.33 8.92 -8.81
N GLU A 90 16.01 7.80 -8.18
CA GLU A 90 16.83 6.59 -8.21
C GLU A 90 16.56 5.77 -9.47
N THR A 91 17.61 5.15 -10.03
CA THR A 91 17.50 4.41 -11.30
C THR A 91 16.75 3.08 -11.20
N GLY A 92 16.46 2.59 -9.99
CA GLY A 92 15.82 1.30 -9.82
C GLY A 92 15.23 1.07 -8.42
N PRO A 93 14.34 0.06 -8.31
CA PRO A 93 13.52 -0.16 -7.12
C PRO A 93 14.35 -0.52 -5.88
N GLN A 94 15.48 -1.23 -6.06
CA GLN A 94 16.35 -1.59 -4.94
C GLN A 94 17.02 -0.36 -4.33
N ALA A 95 17.47 0.59 -5.15
CA ALA A 95 18.11 1.81 -4.66
C ALA A 95 17.10 2.76 -4.02
N PHE A 96 15.96 2.94 -4.68
CA PHE A 96 14.82 3.68 -4.15
C PHE A 96 14.35 3.13 -2.80
N GLY A 97 14.09 1.82 -2.71
CA GLY A 97 13.65 1.17 -1.48
C GLY A 97 14.64 1.33 -0.31
N GLN A 98 15.94 1.27 -0.60
CA GLN A 98 16.98 1.47 0.41
C GLN A 98 17.12 2.92 0.88
N SER A 99 16.76 3.90 0.06
CA SER A 99 16.80 5.32 0.43
C SER A 99 15.75 5.70 1.49
N TRP A 100 14.66 4.92 1.61
CA TRP A 100 13.56 5.17 2.54
C TRP A 100 13.64 4.38 3.87
N ARG A 101 14.81 3.83 4.21
CA ARG A 101 15.03 3.12 5.48
C ARG A 101 15.05 4.09 6.65
N ILE A 102 14.30 3.76 7.70
CA ILE A 102 14.23 4.55 8.94
C ILE A 102 15.18 4.01 10.02
N ASN A 103 15.45 2.70 10.02
CA ASN A 103 16.32 2.07 11.02
C ASN A 103 17.73 1.79 10.46
N GLY A 104 18.75 2.30 11.16
CA GLY A 104 20.16 2.12 10.81
C GLY A 104 20.70 0.68 10.98
N ASP A 105 19.97 -0.19 11.69
CA ASP A 105 20.29 -1.62 11.84
C ASP A 105 19.89 -2.48 10.63
N CYS A 106 19.15 -1.91 9.68
CA CYS A 106 18.75 -2.65 8.48
C CYS A 106 19.95 -2.81 7.54
N ASP A 107 20.58 -3.98 7.52
CA ASP A 107 21.66 -4.29 6.59
C ASP A 107 21.21 -4.07 5.13
N SER A 108 22.08 -3.44 4.33
CA SER A 108 21.92 -3.40 2.88
C SER A 108 22.29 -4.78 2.33
N THR A 109 21.33 -5.70 2.31
CA THR A 109 21.51 -6.94 1.57
C THR A 109 21.61 -6.60 0.10
N HIS A 110 22.84 -6.60 -0.43
CA HIS A 110 23.10 -6.75 -1.86
C HIS A 110 22.69 -8.17 -2.26
N GLN A 111 21.39 -8.47 -2.23
CA GLN A 111 20.89 -9.66 -2.90
C GLN A 111 20.99 -9.36 -4.39
N GLN A 112 21.71 -10.23 -5.11
CA GLN A 112 21.65 -10.27 -6.55
C GLN A 112 20.18 -10.47 -6.94
N ASP A 113 19.68 -9.58 -7.78
CA ASP A 113 18.36 -9.65 -8.37
C ASP A 113 18.30 -10.89 -9.26
N THR A 114 17.98 -12.03 -8.65
CA THR A 114 17.96 -13.34 -9.29
C THR A 114 16.52 -13.77 -9.35
N ASP A 115 16.03 -14.06 -10.57
CA ASP A 115 14.66 -14.55 -10.77
C ASP A 115 14.45 -15.80 -9.89
N PRO A 116 13.53 -15.76 -8.91
CA PRO A 116 13.28 -16.89 -8.03
C PRO A 116 12.85 -18.15 -8.75
N CYS A 117 12.24 -18.00 -9.93
CA CYS A 117 11.87 -19.12 -10.78
C CYS A 117 13.08 -19.79 -11.41
N SER A 118 14.19 -19.07 -11.59
CA SER A 118 15.48 -19.66 -12.01
C SER A 118 16.11 -20.48 -10.87
N LEU A 119 15.92 -20.04 -9.62
CA LEU A 119 16.39 -20.78 -8.44
C LEU A 119 15.51 -22.00 -8.12
N ASN A 120 14.22 -21.95 -8.50
CA ASN A 120 13.24 -23.00 -8.25
C ASN A 120 12.61 -23.51 -9.56
N PRO A 121 13.39 -24.14 -10.47
CA PRO A 121 12.91 -24.52 -11.81
C PRO A 121 11.72 -25.49 -11.78
N LYS A 122 11.60 -26.32 -10.73
CA LYS A 122 10.46 -27.23 -10.53
C LYS A 122 9.11 -26.51 -10.41
N ARG A 123 9.12 -25.23 -10.02
CA ARG A 123 7.90 -24.42 -9.85
C ARG A 123 7.51 -23.63 -11.08
N VAL A 124 8.40 -23.49 -12.06
CA VAL A 124 8.18 -22.64 -13.24
C VAL A 124 6.90 -23.00 -13.98
N ARG A 125 6.73 -24.28 -14.33
CA ARG A 125 5.54 -24.74 -15.06
C ARG A 125 4.25 -24.45 -14.29
N PHE A 126 4.23 -24.77 -12.99
CA PHE A 126 3.07 -24.49 -12.14
C PHE A 126 2.80 -22.97 -12.04
N ALA A 127 3.84 -22.16 -11.86
CA ALA A 127 3.71 -20.71 -11.79
C ALA A 127 3.16 -20.13 -13.11
N GLU A 128 3.66 -20.56 -14.26
CA GLU A 128 3.20 -20.11 -15.57
C GLU A 128 1.73 -20.51 -15.83
N GLU A 129 1.37 -21.76 -15.60
CA GLU A 129 0.01 -22.25 -15.79
C GLU A 129 -0.98 -21.59 -14.82
N ALA A 130 -0.64 -21.55 -13.53
CA ALA A 130 -1.54 -21.06 -12.49
C ALA A 130 -1.71 -19.53 -12.52
N CYS A 131 -0.61 -18.78 -12.74
CA CYS A 131 -0.69 -17.33 -12.90
C CYS A 131 -1.27 -16.92 -14.24
N GLY A 132 -1.09 -17.74 -15.29
CA GLY A 132 -1.63 -17.52 -16.64
C GLY A 132 -3.15 -17.33 -16.68
N VAL A 133 -3.88 -17.80 -15.66
CA VAL A 133 -5.32 -17.56 -15.51
C VAL A 133 -5.66 -16.06 -15.52
N MET A 134 -4.78 -15.17 -15.05
CA MET A 134 -4.99 -13.71 -15.12
C MET A 134 -5.16 -13.19 -16.56
N MET A 135 -4.59 -13.88 -17.54
CA MET A 135 -4.69 -13.56 -18.97
C MET A 135 -5.87 -14.25 -19.66
N SER A 136 -6.62 -15.10 -18.94
CA SER A 136 -7.77 -15.83 -19.48
C SER A 136 -9.06 -14.99 -19.45
N GLU A 137 -10.10 -15.47 -20.13
CA GLU A 137 -11.45 -14.90 -20.15
C GLU A 137 -12.07 -14.72 -18.75
N VAL A 138 -11.67 -15.51 -17.75
CA VAL A 138 -12.12 -15.37 -16.35
C VAL A 138 -11.86 -13.95 -15.82
N PHE A 139 -10.77 -13.35 -16.29
CA PHE A 139 -10.33 -12.01 -15.92
C PHE A 139 -10.48 -11.00 -17.09
N GLY A 140 -10.98 -11.46 -18.24
CA GLY A 140 -11.04 -10.70 -19.50
C GLY A 140 -11.80 -9.39 -19.40
N ALA A 141 -12.87 -9.36 -18.61
CA ALA A 141 -13.65 -8.15 -18.33
C ALA A 141 -12.84 -7.03 -17.65
N CYS A 142 -11.63 -7.32 -17.14
CA CYS A 142 -10.77 -6.34 -16.48
C CYS A 142 -9.62 -5.83 -17.34
N HIS A 143 -9.23 -6.57 -18.38
CA HIS A 143 -7.95 -6.36 -19.07
C HIS A 143 -7.81 -4.94 -19.64
N PHE A 144 -8.92 -4.32 -20.03
CA PHE A 144 -8.94 -2.95 -20.55
C PHE A 144 -8.87 -1.86 -19.47
N LEU A 145 -9.20 -2.17 -18.21
CA LEU A 145 -9.16 -1.22 -17.08
C LEU A 145 -7.87 -1.33 -16.28
N VAL A 146 -7.33 -2.54 -16.16
CA VAL A 146 -6.14 -2.86 -15.38
C VAL A 146 -5.26 -3.80 -16.19
N ASN A 147 -4.06 -3.34 -16.57
CA ASN A 147 -3.10 -4.15 -17.31
C ASN A 147 -2.69 -5.39 -16.48
N PRO A 148 -2.97 -6.62 -16.93
CA PRO A 148 -2.65 -7.84 -16.18
C PRO A 148 -1.16 -8.19 -16.18
N LEU A 149 -0.36 -7.67 -17.11
CA LEU A 149 1.03 -8.11 -17.31
C LEU A 149 1.94 -7.89 -16.09
N PRO A 150 1.90 -6.74 -15.38
CA PRO A 150 2.64 -6.58 -14.13
C PRO A 150 2.21 -7.58 -13.05
N PHE A 151 0.91 -7.80 -12.89
CA PHE A 151 0.36 -8.74 -11.90
C PHE A 151 0.75 -10.19 -12.19
N LEU A 152 0.79 -10.59 -13.46
CA LEU A 152 1.29 -11.90 -13.88
C LEU A 152 2.76 -12.09 -13.47
N ARG A 153 3.61 -11.07 -13.68
CA ARG A 153 5.02 -11.11 -13.27
C ARG A 153 5.18 -11.24 -11.76
N PHE A 154 4.40 -10.47 -10.98
CA PHE A 154 4.39 -10.56 -9.52
C PHE A 154 3.92 -11.94 -9.04
N CYS A 155 2.85 -12.47 -9.64
CA CYS A 155 2.35 -13.81 -9.34
C CYS A 155 3.42 -14.88 -9.58
N ARG A 156 4.10 -14.85 -10.74
CA ARG A 156 5.16 -15.81 -11.07
C ARG A 156 6.30 -15.73 -10.04
N TYR A 157 6.73 -14.52 -9.71
CA TYR A 157 7.75 -14.29 -8.69
C TYR A 157 7.34 -14.88 -7.34
N ASP A 158 6.15 -14.52 -6.84
CA ASP A 158 5.65 -14.94 -5.52
C ASP A 158 5.50 -16.46 -5.42
N VAL A 159 4.92 -17.11 -6.43
CA VAL A 159 4.73 -18.57 -6.45
C VAL A 159 6.07 -19.31 -6.42
N CYS A 160 7.10 -18.77 -7.09
CA CYS A 160 8.43 -19.37 -7.11
C CYS A 160 9.23 -19.16 -5.82
N VAL A 161 9.08 -18.02 -5.13
CA VAL A 161 9.77 -17.76 -3.83
C VAL A 161 9.12 -18.50 -2.67
N CYS A 162 7.80 -18.56 -2.67
CA CYS A 162 7.02 -18.93 -1.49
C CYS A 162 7.27 -20.38 -1.05
N SER A 163 7.20 -20.69 0.24
CA SER A 163 7.29 -22.09 0.68
C SER A 163 6.10 -22.92 0.18
N ASP A 164 4.92 -22.31 0.15
CA ASP A 164 3.64 -22.89 -0.26
C ASP A 164 3.09 -22.13 -1.48
N GLY A 165 3.37 -22.65 -2.68
CA GLY A 165 3.05 -21.98 -3.94
C GLY A 165 1.56 -21.67 -4.14
N GLU A 166 0.67 -22.52 -3.61
CA GLU A 166 -0.79 -22.32 -3.73
C GLU A 166 -1.28 -21.14 -2.90
N LYS A 167 -0.77 -20.96 -1.67
CA LYS A 167 -1.13 -19.81 -0.84
C LYS A 167 -0.74 -18.48 -1.48
N CYS A 168 0.46 -18.43 -2.04
CA CYS A 168 0.98 -17.24 -2.69
C CYS A 168 0.26 -16.94 -4.02
N LEU A 169 -0.09 -17.98 -4.79
CA LEU A 169 -0.95 -17.86 -5.97
C LEU A 169 -2.27 -17.15 -5.65
N CYS A 170 -2.98 -17.59 -4.61
CA CYS A 170 -4.28 -17.03 -4.28
C CYS A 170 -4.22 -15.58 -3.80
N SER A 171 -3.14 -15.18 -3.13
CA SER A 171 -2.89 -13.78 -2.77
C SER A 171 -2.67 -12.90 -4.00
N ALA A 172 -1.88 -13.40 -4.97
CA ALA A 172 -1.61 -12.69 -6.21
C ALA A 172 -2.89 -12.52 -7.07
N LEU A 173 -3.66 -13.60 -7.26
CA LEU A 173 -4.94 -13.56 -7.98
C LEU A 173 -5.94 -12.62 -7.30
N ALA A 174 -6.06 -12.67 -5.97
CA ALA A 174 -6.92 -11.78 -5.21
C ALA A 174 -6.51 -10.30 -5.32
N SER A 175 -5.21 -10.03 -5.52
CA SER A 175 -4.71 -8.66 -5.69
C SER A 175 -5.13 -8.06 -7.03
N TYR A 176 -5.06 -8.83 -8.13
CA TYR A 176 -5.57 -8.37 -9.43
C TYR A 176 -7.11 -8.24 -9.42
N ALA A 177 -7.82 -9.20 -8.80
CA ALA A 177 -9.26 -9.12 -8.64
C ALA A 177 -9.71 -7.90 -7.82
N ALA A 178 -8.99 -7.55 -6.75
CA ALA A 178 -9.26 -6.35 -5.95
C ALA A 178 -8.96 -5.04 -6.70
N ALA A 179 -7.88 -5.01 -7.50
CA ALA A 179 -7.62 -3.87 -8.39
C ALA A 179 -8.76 -3.71 -9.40
N CYS A 180 -9.31 -4.81 -9.89
CA CYS A 180 -10.45 -4.82 -10.80
C CYS A 180 -11.73 -4.28 -10.17
N SER A 181 -12.08 -4.78 -8.98
CA SER A 181 -13.29 -4.35 -8.26
C SER A 181 -13.23 -2.88 -7.89
N SER A 182 -12.03 -2.33 -7.65
CA SER A 182 -11.84 -0.88 -7.43
C SER A 182 -12.18 -0.03 -8.67
N ARG A 183 -12.22 -0.64 -9.86
CA ARG A 183 -12.69 -0.04 -11.12
C ARG A 183 -14.14 -0.40 -11.45
N GLY A 184 -14.88 -0.98 -10.50
CA GLY A 184 -16.29 -1.32 -10.65
C GLY A 184 -16.58 -2.65 -11.35
N VAL A 185 -15.56 -3.45 -11.67
CA VAL A 185 -15.74 -4.75 -12.33
C VAL A 185 -15.59 -5.89 -11.33
N LEU A 186 -16.68 -6.65 -11.14
CA LEU A 186 -16.72 -7.80 -10.24
C LEU A 186 -16.40 -9.08 -11.01
N LEU A 187 -15.36 -9.78 -10.56
CA LEU A 187 -14.89 -11.01 -11.20
C LEU A 187 -15.28 -12.24 -10.39
N THR A 188 -15.83 -13.25 -11.04
CA THR A 188 -16.09 -14.58 -10.46
C THR A 188 -14.93 -15.52 -10.77
N TRP A 189 -13.85 -15.43 -10.00
CA TRP A 189 -12.60 -16.11 -10.31
C TRP A 189 -12.26 -17.29 -9.38
N ARG A 190 -12.83 -17.32 -8.17
CA ARG A 190 -12.65 -18.41 -7.20
C ARG A 190 -13.57 -19.58 -7.52
N THR A 191 -13.04 -20.80 -7.41
CA THR A 191 -13.79 -22.05 -7.53
C THR A 191 -13.40 -23.00 -6.39
N PRO A 192 -14.14 -24.10 -6.14
CA PRO A 192 -13.76 -25.10 -5.14
C PRO A 192 -12.33 -25.65 -5.34
N GLU A 193 -11.90 -25.76 -6.60
CA GLU A 193 -10.57 -26.27 -6.99
C GLU A 193 -9.51 -25.17 -7.07
N ARG A 194 -9.91 -23.88 -7.10
CA ARG A 194 -9.00 -22.74 -7.24
C ARG A 194 -9.33 -21.65 -6.24
N CYS A 195 -8.49 -21.54 -5.21
CA CYS A 195 -8.52 -20.47 -4.23
C CYS A 195 -9.86 -20.32 -3.50
N ALA A 196 -10.50 -21.45 -3.20
CA ALA A 196 -11.73 -21.51 -2.43
C ALA A 196 -11.60 -20.74 -1.11
N MET A 197 -12.54 -19.83 -0.87
CA MET A 197 -12.63 -19.11 0.40
C MET A 197 -13.42 -19.94 1.40
N HIS A 198 -12.79 -20.21 2.55
CA HIS A 198 -13.40 -20.97 3.63
C HIS A 198 -14.03 -20.00 4.62
N CYS A 199 -15.35 -20.03 4.75
CA CYS A 199 -16.10 -19.17 5.65
C CYS A 199 -16.39 -19.85 7.00
N PRO A 200 -16.51 -19.08 8.09
CA PRO A 200 -17.01 -19.59 9.36
C PRO A 200 -18.39 -20.21 9.22
N VAL A 201 -18.73 -21.11 10.15
CA VAL A 201 -20.03 -21.81 10.15
C VAL A 201 -21.19 -20.81 10.11
N GLY A 202 -22.13 -21.04 9.20
CA GLY A 202 -23.31 -20.19 9.02
C GLY A 202 -23.09 -18.98 8.09
N GLN A 203 -21.86 -18.66 7.71
CA GLN A 203 -21.55 -17.61 6.75
C GLN A 203 -21.34 -18.20 5.34
N LEU A 204 -21.60 -17.39 4.33
CA LEU A 204 -21.41 -17.73 2.92
C LEU A 204 -20.50 -16.74 2.22
N TYR A 205 -19.69 -17.25 1.30
CA TYR A 205 -18.80 -16.44 0.49
C TYR A 205 -19.59 -15.60 -0.51
N LYS A 206 -19.25 -14.31 -0.62
CA LYS A 206 -19.70 -13.40 -1.67
C LYS A 206 -18.50 -12.71 -2.30
N THR A 207 -18.51 -12.61 -3.63
CA THR A 207 -17.56 -11.78 -4.40
C THR A 207 -17.78 -10.30 -4.13
N CYS A 208 -19.01 -9.92 -3.80
CA CYS A 208 -19.42 -8.58 -3.47
C CYS A 208 -20.51 -8.65 -2.39
N GLY A 209 -20.16 -8.24 -1.17
CA GLY A 209 -21.14 -8.01 -0.12
C GLY A 209 -21.00 -6.62 0.46
N SER A 210 -22.12 -6.09 0.93
CA SER A 210 -22.16 -4.80 1.59
C SER A 210 -21.34 -4.83 2.88
N VAL A 211 -20.44 -3.86 3.03
CA VAL A 211 -19.70 -3.63 4.28
C VAL A 211 -20.60 -2.99 5.34
N CYS A 212 -21.59 -2.21 4.88
CA CYS A 212 -22.68 -1.66 5.67
C CYS A 212 -23.75 -2.75 5.90
N GLU A 213 -24.54 -2.63 6.96
CA GLU A 213 -25.69 -3.53 7.21
C GLU A 213 -25.33 -5.00 7.53
N ARG A 214 -24.07 -5.28 7.90
CA ARG A 214 -23.57 -6.66 8.06
C ARG A 214 -23.71 -7.24 9.47
N SER A 215 -23.87 -6.40 10.50
CA SER A 215 -23.81 -6.81 11.91
C SER A 215 -25.05 -6.34 12.66
N CYS A 216 -25.37 -6.94 13.80
CA CYS A 216 -26.53 -6.48 14.59
C CYS A 216 -26.50 -4.97 14.89
N ARG A 217 -25.31 -4.37 14.99
CA ARG A 217 -25.15 -2.94 15.24
C ARG A 217 -25.72 -2.05 14.14
N SER A 218 -25.79 -2.53 12.90
CA SER A 218 -26.36 -1.74 11.81
C SER A 218 -27.88 -1.59 11.91
N LEU A 219 -28.55 -2.45 12.69
CA LEU A 219 -30.00 -2.35 12.94
C LEU A 219 -30.34 -1.27 13.96
N SER A 220 -29.39 -0.90 14.83
CA SER A 220 -29.61 0.09 15.89
C SER A 220 -29.46 1.55 15.42
N GLY A 221 -29.21 1.80 14.13
CA GLY A 221 -29.05 3.14 13.55
C GLY A 221 -27.88 3.24 12.57
N VAL A 222 -27.78 4.37 11.87
CA VAL A 222 -26.79 4.60 10.80
C VAL A 222 -25.36 4.42 11.33
N GLU A 223 -24.68 3.37 10.88
CA GLU A 223 -23.24 3.21 11.12
C GLU A 223 -22.51 4.46 10.59
N PRO A 224 -21.70 5.18 11.40
CA PRO A 224 -20.97 6.35 10.94
C PRO A 224 -20.06 6.01 9.75
N GLY A 225 -20.39 6.54 8.57
CA GLY A 225 -19.67 6.25 7.32
C GLY A 225 -20.46 5.43 6.29
N CYS A 226 -21.67 4.96 6.61
CA CYS A 226 -22.59 4.30 5.66
C CYS A 226 -23.56 5.30 5.01
N GLY A 227 -23.02 6.43 4.52
CA GLY A 227 -23.77 7.49 3.85
C GLY A 227 -24.08 7.19 2.38
N GLY A 228 -24.70 6.03 2.09
CA GLY A 228 -25.20 5.70 0.75
C GLY A 228 -24.20 5.11 -0.25
N GLU A 229 -22.94 4.88 0.12
CA GLU A 229 -22.04 4.07 -0.71
C GLU A 229 -22.22 2.58 -0.35
N GLU A 230 -22.77 1.81 -1.29
CA GLU A 230 -22.72 0.34 -1.26
C GLU A 230 -21.26 -0.11 -1.44
N GLY A 231 -20.50 -0.09 -0.35
CA GLY A 231 -19.14 -0.63 -0.33
C GLY A 231 -19.19 -2.11 -0.67
N CYS A 232 -18.68 -2.48 -1.84
CA CYS A 232 -18.60 -3.85 -2.31
C CYS A 232 -17.27 -4.48 -1.88
N GLU A 233 -17.31 -5.42 -0.93
CA GLU A 233 -16.12 -6.18 -0.51
C GLU A 233 -16.31 -7.68 -0.71
N GLU A 234 -15.25 -8.34 -1.16
CA GLU A 234 -15.18 -9.80 -1.23
C GLU A 234 -14.94 -10.40 0.16
N GLY A 235 -15.73 -11.40 0.55
CA GLY A 235 -15.48 -12.14 1.78
C GLY A 235 -16.66 -12.99 2.24
N CYS A 236 -16.74 -13.22 3.55
CA CYS A 236 -17.76 -14.05 4.18
C CYS A 236 -18.85 -13.17 4.80
N PHE A 237 -20.10 -13.50 4.50
CA PHE A 237 -21.27 -12.73 4.92
C PHE A 237 -22.36 -13.65 5.45
N CYS A 238 -23.24 -13.11 6.27
CA CYS A 238 -24.43 -13.83 6.68
C CYS A 238 -25.41 -14.03 5.50
N PRO A 239 -26.24 -15.09 5.55
CA PRO A 239 -27.34 -15.28 4.61
C PRO A 239 -28.29 -14.08 4.59
N PRO A 240 -29.04 -13.87 3.48
CA PRO A 240 -30.06 -12.83 3.42
C PRO A 240 -31.03 -12.90 4.61
N GLY A 241 -31.29 -11.77 5.26
CA GLY A 241 -32.14 -11.69 6.45
C GLY A 241 -31.47 -12.07 7.77
N GLN A 242 -30.15 -12.31 7.78
CA GLN A 242 -29.37 -12.57 9.00
C GLN A 242 -28.20 -11.59 9.14
N TYR A 243 -27.79 -11.37 10.39
CA TYR A 243 -26.80 -10.38 10.79
C TYR A 243 -25.73 -11.02 11.68
N LEU A 244 -24.51 -10.51 11.59
CA LEU A 244 -23.40 -10.99 12.40
C LEU A 244 -23.53 -10.48 13.84
N SER A 245 -23.61 -11.41 14.80
CA SER A 245 -23.60 -11.13 16.23
C SER A 245 -22.18 -10.77 16.74
N GLU A 246 -22.08 -10.27 17.97
CA GLU A 246 -20.78 -10.01 18.61
C GLU A 246 -19.93 -11.27 18.81
N THR A 247 -20.58 -12.44 18.91
CA THR A 247 -19.92 -13.74 19.02
C THR A 247 -19.49 -14.31 17.66
N GLY A 248 -19.84 -13.64 16.55
CA GLY A 248 -19.49 -14.05 15.18
C GLY A 248 -20.48 -15.02 14.53
N ALA A 249 -21.65 -15.24 15.14
CA ALA A 249 -22.71 -16.09 14.60
C ALA A 249 -23.68 -15.29 13.72
N CYS A 250 -24.27 -15.92 12.70
CA CYS A 250 -25.34 -15.31 11.93
C CYS A 250 -26.68 -15.56 12.61
N VAL A 251 -27.37 -14.47 12.96
CA VAL A 251 -28.63 -14.50 13.71
C VAL A 251 -29.70 -13.67 13.00
N THR A 252 -30.96 -13.98 13.22
CA THR A 252 -32.09 -13.18 12.74
C THR A 252 -32.24 -11.88 13.55
N PRO A 253 -32.93 -10.84 13.03
CA PRO A 253 -33.05 -9.54 13.70
C PRO A 253 -33.59 -9.62 15.13
N ASP A 254 -34.54 -10.51 15.40
CA ASP A 254 -35.14 -10.74 16.71
C ASP A 254 -34.15 -11.24 17.77
N LEU A 255 -32.99 -11.77 17.34
CA LEU A 255 -31.90 -12.24 18.20
C LEU A 255 -30.72 -11.26 18.24
N CYS A 256 -30.84 -10.08 17.62
CA CYS A 256 -29.81 -9.06 17.65
C CYS A 256 -29.88 -8.19 18.90
N SER A 257 -28.72 -7.91 19.48
CA SER A 257 -28.59 -6.88 20.53
C SER A 257 -28.76 -5.48 19.95
N CYS A 258 -29.26 -4.57 20.79
CA CYS A 258 -29.47 -3.17 20.44
C CYS A 258 -28.40 -2.27 21.06
N LEU A 259 -27.91 -1.28 20.33
CA LEU A 259 -27.03 -0.23 20.84
C LEU A 259 -27.84 1.04 21.14
N HIS A 260 -27.89 1.48 22.40
CA HIS A 260 -28.55 2.71 22.83
C HIS A 260 -27.63 3.49 23.76
N ASP A 261 -27.43 4.79 23.54
CA ASP A 261 -26.61 5.67 24.40
C ASP A 261 -25.23 5.07 24.77
N GLY A 262 -24.61 4.36 23.81
CA GLY A 262 -23.31 3.73 23.99
C GLY A 262 -23.31 2.42 24.79
N GLN A 263 -24.48 1.94 25.25
CA GLN A 263 -24.66 0.68 25.95
C GLN A 263 -25.34 -0.38 25.07
N LEU A 264 -25.01 -1.64 25.32
CA LEU A 264 -25.54 -2.78 24.58
C LEU A 264 -26.65 -3.46 25.39
N TYR A 265 -27.82 -3.62 24.78
CA TYR A 265 -29.01 -4.26 25.34
C TYR A 265 -29.26 -5.60 24.63
N GLN A 266 -29.61 -6.64 25.39
CA GLN A 266 -29.96 -7.94 24.84
C GLN A 266 -31.37 -7.90 24.21
N PRO A 267 -31.67 -8.86 23.31
CA PRO A 267 -33.00 -8.94 22.72
C PRO A 267 -34.10 -9.04 23.78
N ASN A 268 -35.16 -8.22 23.62
CA ASN A 268 -36.27 -8.07 24.57
C ASN A 268 -35.93 -7.39 25.90
N ASP A 269 -34.72 -6.85 26.07
CA ASP A 269 -34.42 -6.01 27.22
C ASP A 269 -35.33 -4.78 27.24
N VAL A 270 -35.72 -4.40 28.46
CA VAL A 270 -36.52 -3.22 28.74
C VAL A 270 -35.69 -2.26 29.56
N TYR A 271 -35.44 -1.08 29.00
CA TYR A 271 -34.83 0.03 29.70
C TYR A 271 -35.91 1.03 30.07
N ALA A 272 -35.97 1.43 31.34
CA ALA A 272 -36.86 2.47 31.80
C ALA A 272 -36.02 3.56 32.47
N ASP A 273 -36.00 4.74 31.88
CA ASP A 273 -35.57 5.97 32.56
C ASP A 273 -36.79 6.70 33.13
N HIS A 274 -36.57 7.71 33.96
CA HIS A 274 -37.61 8.49 34.62
C HIS A 274 -38.69 9.04 33.67
N ASN A 275 -38.42 9.18 32.36
CA ASN A 275 -39.32 9.77 31.36
C ASN A 275 -39.63 8.90 30.11
N SER A 276 -39.03 7.71 29.96
CA SER A 276 -39.27 6.85 28.78
C SER A 276 -39.04 5.38 29.08
N ILE A 277 -39.89 4.52 28.52
CA ILE A 277 -39.66 3.06 28.47
C ILE A 277 -39.25 2.70 27.06
N CYS A 278 -38.10 2.04 26.93
CA CYS A 278 -37.53 1.56 25.69
C CYS A 278 -37.45 0.04 25.66
N TYR A 279 -37.74 -0.53 24.50
CA TYR A 279 -37.68 -1.97 24.23
C TYR A 279 -36.66 -2.24 23.12
N CYS A 280 -35.80 -3.23 23.32
CA CYS A 280 -34.93 -3.74 22.25
C CYS A 280 -35.72 -4.74 21.40
N GLU A 281 -36.10 -4.33 20.19
CA GLU A 281 -36.87 -5.14 19.26
C GLU A 281 -36.21 -5.15 17.87
N ASN A 282 -35.99 -6.36 17.32
CA ASN A 282 -35.38 -6.57 16.01
C ASN A 282 -34.03 -5.87 15.83
N GLY A 283 -33.20 -5.81 16.88
CA GLY A 283 -31.89 -5.14 16.87
C GLY A 283 -31.95 -3.60 16.89
N SER A 284 -33.14 -3.02 17.07
CA SER A 284 -33.35 -1.57 17.17
C SER A 284 -34.05 -1.20 18.48
N MET A 285 -33.73 -0.04 19.04
CA MET A 285 -34.40 0.47 20.24
C MET A 285 -35.65 1.24 19.88
N SER A 286 -36.78 0.85 20.47
CA SER A 286 -38.06 1.55 20.35
C SER A 286 -38.43 2.15 21.71
N CYS A 287 -38.43 3.49 21.82
CA CYS A 287 -38.71 4.23 23.04
C CYS A 287 -40.06 4.93 23.00
N SER A 288 -40.83 4.83 24.09
CA SER A 288 -42.07 5.58 24.31
C SER A 288 -41.76 7.00 24.81
N SER A 289 -42.30 8.04 24.15
CA SER A 289 -42.01 9.44 24.47
C SER A 289 -43.05 10.05 25.41
N THR A 290 -42.61 10.54 26.57
CA THR A 290 -43.24 11.67 27.27
C THR A 290 -42.18 12.75 27.47
N GLU A 291 -42.36 13.90 26.80
CA GLU A 291 -41.46 15.04 26.95
C GLU A 291 -41.50 15.59 28.39
N MET A 292 -40.33 15.68 29.04
CA MET A 292 -39.89 16.91 29.71
C MET A 292 -38.41 16.81 30.10
N SER A 293 -37.75 17.96 30.04
CA SER A 293 -36.35 18.26 30.32
C SER A 293 -35.85 17.90 31.73
N GLY A 294 -34.55 17.64 31.84
CA GLY A 294 -33.77 18.20 32.95
C GLY A 294 -32.59 17.38 33.50
N VAL A 295 -31.38 17.83 33.15
CA VAL A 295 -30.19 18.03 34.01
C VAL A 295 -29.56 16.79 34.70
N MET A 296 -28.25 16.56 34.50
CA MET A 296 -27.23 16.62 35.57
C MET A 296 -25.78 16.47 35.06
N LEU A 297 -24.90 17.12 35.82
CA LEU A 297 -23.44 17.25 35.73
C LEU A 297 -22.72 16.12 36.50
N SER A 298 -21.53 15.77 35.99
CA SER A 298 -20.23 15.54 36.68
C SER A 298 -19.96 14.39 37.68
N ASP A 299 -18.80 13.76 37.41
CA ASP A 299 -17.66 13.46 38.31
C ASP A 299 -17.39 12.06 38.90
N MET A 300 -16.25 11.52 38.42
CA MET A 300 -15.05 11.00 39.12
C MET A 300 -15.05 9.72 39.99
N PHE A 301 -13.99 8.93 39.71
CA PHE A 301 -13.06 8.18 40.59
C PHE A 301 -13.05 6.65 40.42
N PHE A 302 -11.87 6.07 40.09
CA PHE A 302 -11.09 5.20 40.97
C PHE A 302 -9.64 4.98 40.46
N GLN A 303 -8.74 4.87 41.42
CA GLN A 303 -7.28 4.76 41.33
C GLN A 303 -6.79 3.31 41.22
N ASP A 304 -5.66 3.18 40.51
CA ASP A 304 -4.45 2.40 40.79
C ASP A 304 -4.53 0.89 41.04
N ASP A 305 -3.93 0.12 40.11
CA ASP A 305 -3.27 -1.15 40.41
C ASP A 305 -2.15 -1.41 39.38
N GLN A 306 -0.92 -1.51 39.87
CA GLN A 306 0.29 -1.82 39.08
C GLN A 306 0.36 -3.32 38.72
N PRO A 307 0.84 -3.69 37.51
CA PRO A 307 1.22 -5.06 37.20
C PRO A 307 2.71 -5.34 37.53
N PRO A 308 3.09 -6.61 37.78
CA PRO A 308 4.46 -6.96 38.14
C PRO A 308 5.42 -6.85 36.95
N SER A 309 6.58 -6.24 37.21
CA SER A 309 7.67 -6.08 36.26
C SER A 309 8.38 -7.41 36.01
N ARG A 310 8.31 -7.88 34.76
CA ARG A 310 9.14 -8.95 34.23
C ARG A 310 10.46 -8.31 33.78
N GLU A 311 11.48 -8.31 34.62
CA GLU A 311 12.83 -7.86 34.27
C GLU A 311 13.36 -8.67 33.08
N ARG A 312 13.28 -8.07 31.88
CA ARG A 312 14.08 -8.50 30.74
C ARG A 312 15.46 -7.91 30.90
N ARG A 313 16.49 -8.77 30.92
CA ARG A 313 17.91 -8.39 30.92
C ARG A 313 18.12 -7.26 29.91
N ALA A 314 18.55 -6.10 30.41
CA ALA A 314 18.87 -4.96 29.58
C ALA A 314 20.01 -5.33 28.62
N ALA A 315 19.78 -5.14 27.32
CA ALA A 315 20.87 -5.19 26.34
C ALA A 315 21.83 -4.03 26.64
N THR A 316 23.11 -4.34 26.87
CA THR A 316 24.18 -3.35 27.03
C THR A 316 24.44 -2.70 25.68
N CYS A 317 24.33 -1.37 25.59
CA CYS A 317 24.64 -0.65 24.36
C CYS A 317 26.15 -0.66 24.10
N VAL A 318 26.54 -0.97 22.87
CA VAL A 318 27.95 -0.91 22.46
C VAL A 318 28.34 0.56 22.26
N PRO A 319 29.41 1.08 22.89
CA PRO A 319 29.87 2.44 22.66
C PRO A 319 30.11 2.70 21.17
N PRO A 320 29.74 3.89 20.62
CA PRO A 320 29.33 5.13 21.32
C PRO A 320 27.83 5.25 21.62
N LEU A 321 27.03 4.19 21.42
CA LEU A 321 25.58 4.26 21.67
C LEU A 321 25.29 4.38 23.17
N ARG A 322 24.37 5.29 23.52
CA ARG A 322 23.88 5.50 24.87
C ARG A 322 22.53 4.80 25.04
N ARG A 323 22.33 4.19 26.21
CA ARG A 323 21.03 3.66 26.60
C ARG A 323 20.08 4.81 26.96
N VAL A 324 18.90 4.82 26.36
CA VAL A 324 17.83 5.77 26.66
C VAL A 324 16.66 5.02 27.29
N GLY A 325 16.17 5.58 28.40
CA GLY A 325 15.02 5.09 29.15
C GLY A 325 13.79 5.96 28.90
N CYS A 326 12.60 5.39 29.06
CA CYS A 326 11.34 6.11 28.78
C CYS A 326 10.74 6.83 29.99
N GLU A 327 11.57 7.17 30.98
CA GLU A 327 11.10 7.64 32.29
C GLU A 327 11.15 9.17 32.45
N GLY A 328 11.50 9.93 31.40
CA GLY A 328 11.72 11.37 31.49
C GLY A 328 11.26 12.22 30.29
N GLY A 329 10.35 11.71 29.46
CA GLY A 329 9.92 12.42 28.23
C GLY A 329 10.96 12.42 27.11
N GLU A 330 12.02 11.61 27.25
CA GLU A 330 12.96 11.34 26.16
C GLU A 330 12.29 10.52 25.06
N GLU A 331 12.62 10.82 23.80
CA GLU A 331 12.24 10.00 22.66
C GLU A 331 13.09 8.72 22.62
N GLY A 332 12.45 7.57 22.41
CA GLY A 332 13.09 6.25 22.39
C GLY A 332 13.59 5.81 21.01
N LEU A 333 13.82 4.51 20.86
CA LEU A 333 14.28 3.87 19.62
C LEU A 333 13.41 4.20 18.39
N GLU A 334 12.12 4.40 18.59
CA GLU A 334 11.16 4.75 17.55
C GLU A 334 11.43 6.10 16.88
N CYS A 335 12.16 6.99 17.55
CA CYS A 335 12.59 8.28 17.02
C CYS A 335 14.09 8.32 16.74
N SER A 336 14.75 7.15 16.65
CA SER A 336 16.20 7.11 16.43
C SER A 336 16.59 7.87 15.15
N ARG A 337 17.44 8.89 15.30
CA ARG A 337 17.91 9.70 14.18
C ARG A 337 19.01 8.98 13.42
N THR A 338 18.82 8.88 12.11
CA THR A 338 19.76 8.32 11.14
C THR A 338 20.03 9.35 10.05
N CYS A 339 21.06 9.14 9.22
CA CYS A 339 21.31 10.03 8.08
C CYS A 339 20.13 10.06 7.08
N GLN A 340 19.29 9.02 7.04
CA GLN A 340 18.17 8.88 6.12
C GLN A 340 16.88 9.53 6.61
N ASN A 341 16.71 9.75 7.92
CA ASN A 341 15.45 10.23 8.50
C ASN A 341 15.58 11.57 9.25
N LEU A 342 16.69 12.31 9.09
CA LEU A 342 16.95 13.52 9.87
C LEU A 342 15.93 14.63 9.58
N ASP A 343 15.45 14.72 8.33
CA ASP A 343 14.45 15.71 7.89
C ASP A 343 13.01 15.29 8.23
N LEU A 344 12.81 14.05 8.68
CA LEU A 344 11.49 13.55 9.04
C LEU A 344 11.20 13.87 10.51
N PRO A 345 10.05 14.46 10.84
CA PRO A 345 9.68 14.64 12.25
C PRO A 345 9.46 13.27 12.90
N CYS A 346 9.75 13.14 14.21
CA CYS A 346 9.29 11.95 14.92
C CYS A 346 7.77 12.02 15.10
N LEU A 347 7.06 11.07 14.52
CA LEU A 347 5.60 10.98 14.61
C LEU A 347 5.12 10.01 15.70
N SER A 348 6.03 9.23 16.29
CA SER A 348 5.65 8.29 17.33
C SER A 348 5.40 9.02 18.65
N LEU A 349 4.27 8.70 19.27
CA LEU A 349 3.89 9.19 20.59
C LEU A 349 4.16 8.16 21.70
N ALA A 350 4.76 7.02 21.35
CA ALA A 350 5.10 5.96 22.27
C ALA A 350 6.63 5.87 22.40
N CYS A 351 7.15 5.80 23.62
CA CYS A 351 8.58 5.62 23.86
C CYS A 351 8.97 4.13 23.98
N ILE A 352 9.99 3.71 23.22
CA ILE A 352 10.59 2.38 23.24
C ILE A 352 12.03 2.50 23.78
N PRO A 353 12.34 1.95 24.97
CA PRO A 353 13.68 2.02 25.54
C PRO A 353 14.69 1.28 24.65
N GLY A 354 15.91 1.81 24.52
CA GLY A 354 16.98 1.16 23.78
C GLY A 354 18.24 1.98 23.58
N CYS A 355 18.99 1.69 22.53
CA CYS A 355 20.31 2.28 22.27
C CYS A 355 20.23 3.35 21.17
N LEU A 356 20.60 4.58 21.51
CA LEU A 356 20.58 5.74 20.62
C LEU A 356 21.96 6.39 20.52
N CYS A 357 22.20 7.13 19.44
CA CYS A 357 23.40 7.93 19.34
C CYS A 357 23.38 9.10 20.35
N PRO A 358 24.54 9.54 20.85
CA PRO A 358 24.65 10.72 21.71
C PRO A 358 23.99 11.95 21.09
N ASN A 359 23.51 12.86 21.94
CA ASN A 359 22.91 14.12 21.50
C ASN A 359 23.86 14.88 20.54
N GLY A 360 23.33 15.38 19.43
CA GLY A 360 24.11 16.05 18.38
C GLY A 360 24.76 15.10 17.37
N THR A 361 24.60 13.79 17.52
CA THR A 361 25.05 12.78 16.55
C THR A 361 23.90 11.93 16.06
N VAL A 362 24.06 11.35 14.87
CA VAL A 362 23.06 10.53 14.19
C VAL A 362 23.65 9.19 13.81
N ARG A 363 22.80 8.18 13.72
CA ARG A 363 23.24 6.82 13.43
C ARG A 363 23.47 6.64 11.92
N HIS A 364 24.66 6.20 11.58
CA HIS A 364 25.02 5.79 10.23
C HIS A 364 25.61 4.38 10.27
N ARG A 365 24.84 3.39 9.80
CA ARG A 365 25.20 1.97 9.95
C ARG A 365 25.46 1.63 11.44
N ARG A 366 26.69 1.24 11.79
CA ARG A 366 27.11 0.88 13.14
C ARG A 366 27.82 2.03 13.89
N GLU A 367 27.90 3.22 13.30
CA GLU A 367 28.61 4.37 13.85
C GLU A 367 27.65 5.52 14.19
N CYS A 368 28.09 6.41 15.08
CA CYS A 368 27.43 7.68 15.36
C CYS A 368 28.30 8.81 14.80
N ILE A 369 27.79 9.54 13.83
CA ILE A 369 28.49 10.63 13.14
C ILE A 369 27.73 11.94 13.31
N THR A 370 28.35 13.08 13.02
CA THR A 370 27.62 14.36 13.05
C THR A 370 26.74 14.51 11.80
N PRO A 371 25.62 15.25 11.88
CA PRO A 371 24.73 15.48 10.73
C PRO A 371 25.43 15.96 9.46
N GLU A 372 26.48 16.75 9.58
CA GLU A 372 27.26 17.34 8.47
C GLU A 372 28.13 16.29 7.75
N GLN A 373 28.47 15.20 8.44
CA GLN A 373 29.23 14.08 7.89
C GLN A 373 28.35 13.05 7.19
N CYS A 374 27.02 13.18 7.28
CA CYS A 374 26.13 12.25 6.62
C CYS A 374 26.27 12.33 5.09
N PRO A 375 26.43 11.18 4.41
CA PRO A 375 26.57 11.16 2.96
C PRO A 375 25.23 11.36 2.25
N CYS A 376 25.29 11.88 1.03
CA CYS A 376 24.20 11.75 0.07
C CYS A 376 24.23 10.34 -0.55
N TYR A 377 23.07 9.82 -0.92
CA TYR A 377 22.96 8.56 -1.63
C TYR A 377 22.46 8.80 -3.05
N HIS A 378 23.03 8.09 -4.01
CA HIS A 378 22.48 7.96 -5.35
C HIS A 378 22.89 6.61 -5.95
N ASN A 379 21.92 5.85 -6.46
CA ASN A 379 22.07 4.50 -7.00
C ASN A 379 22.79 3.55 -6.05
N ASN A 380 22.35 3.51 -4.79
CA ASN A 380 22.97 2.73 -3.70
C ASN A 380 24.45 3.05 -3.40
N ARG A 381 24.98 4.15 -3.93
CA ARG A 381 26.34 4.62 -3.65
C ARG A 381 26.30 5.83 -2.73
N ALA A 382 27.19 5.83 -1.73
CA ALA A 382 27.35 6.94 -0.80
C ALA A 382 28.36 7.96 -1.34
N TYR A 383 28.03 9.25 -1.20
CA TYR A 383 28.85 10.38 -1.60
C TYR A 383 29.05 11.32 -0.41
N ALA A 384 30.31 11.70 -0.16
CA ALA A 384 30.64 12.65 0.90
C ALA A 384 30.20 14.07 0.52
N SER A 385 29.99 14.91 1.54
CA SER A 385 29.70 16.34 1.35
C SER A 385 30.77 17.00 0.46
N GLY A 386 30.34 17.79 -0.52
CA GLY A 386 31.17 18.44 -1.54
C GLY A 386 31.50 17.57 -2.77
N GLN A 387 31.16 16.28 -2.78
CA GLN A 387 31.30 15.46 -3.98
C GLN A 387 30.20 15.81 -5.00
N SER A 388 30.54 15.75 -6.28
CA SER A 388 29.61 16.04 -7.38
C SER A 388 29.41 14.84 -8.29
N ILE A 389 28.21 14.72 -8.84
CA ILE A 389 27.84 13.77 -9.89
C ILE A 389 27.21 14.54 -11.06
N ASN A 390 27.23 13.94 -12.25
CA ASN A 390 26.52 14.47 -13.41
C ASN A 390 25.22 13.69 -13.60
N MET A 391 24.13 14.43 -13.83
CA MET A 391 22.80 13.91 -14.16
C MET A 391 22.35 14.53 -15.48
N ASP A 392 22.42 13.75 -16.55
CA ASP A 392 22.27 14.23 -17.92
C ASP A 392 23.22 15.40 -18.22
N CYS A 393 22.67 16.60 -18.40
CA CYS A 393 23.42 17.84 -18.64
C CYS A 393 23.66 18.67 -17.36
N ASN A 394 23.15 18.22 -16.21
CA ASN A 394 23.23 18.92 -14.94
C ASN A 394 24.35 18.39 -14.04
N THR A 395 24.92 19.27 -13.22
CA THR A 395 25.89 18.93 -12.18
C THR A 395 25.20 19.03 -10.83
N CYS A 396 25.24 17.94 -10.06
CA CYS A 396 24.65 17.83 -8.73
C CYS A 396 25.74 17.68 -7.68
N MET A 397 25.81 18.58 -6.71
CA MET A 397 26.75 18.53 -5.59
C MET A 397 26.03 18.10 -4.31
N CYS A 398 26.65 17.19 -3.57
CA CYS A 398 26.16 16.75 -2.28
C CYS A 398 26.39 17.84 -1.23
N GLU A 399 25.31 18.44 -0.73
CA GLU A 399 25.33 19.47 0.30
C GLU A 399 24.32 19.10 1.40
N ASN A 400 24.79 18.92 2.63
CA ASN A 400 23.93 18.64 3.80
C ASN A 400 22.96 17.45 3.59
N ARG A 401 23.43 16.35 2.97
CA ARG A 401 22.66 15.13 2.61
C ARG A 401 21.70 15.28 1.43
N HIS A 402 21.53 16.48 0.92
CA HIS A 402 20.70 16.77 -0.24
C HIS A 402 21.56 17.00 -1.47
N TRP A 403 20.97 16.73 -2.63
CA TRP A 403 21.62 17.04 -3.90
C TRP A 403 21.21 18.42 -4.37
N SER A 404 22.20 19.30 -4.47
CA SER A 404 22.07 20.65 -5.02
C SER A 404 22.48 20.61 -6.49
N CYS A 405 21.50 20.66 -7.39
CA CYS A 405 21.70 20.48 -8.84
C CYS A 405 21.51 21.77 -9.63
N THR A 406 22.26 21.91 -10.72
CA THR A 406 21.91 22.88 -11.77
C THR A 406 20.58 22.51 -12.42
N ALA A 407 19.86 23.51 -12.96
CA ALA A 407 18.54 23.33 -13.56
C ALA A 407 18.53 23.70 -15.05
N HIS A 408 19.37 23.03 -15.84
CA HIS A 408 19.36 23.14 -17.30
C HIS A 408 18.36 22.13 -17.89
N VAL A 409 17.62 22.56 -18.92
CA VAL A 409 16.77 21.67 -19.71
C VAL A 409 17.69 20.82 -20.59
N CYS A 410 17.68 19.51 -20.35
CA CYS A 410 18.50 18.55 -21.08
C CYS A 410 17.73 17.92 -22.25
N ASP A 411 18.47 17.31 -23.17
CA ASP A 411 17.89 16.57 -24.28
C ASP A 411 17.10 15.34 -23.79
N GLY A 412 15.89 15.14 -24.30
CA GLY A 412 15.10 13.94 -24.03
C GLY A 412 15.51 12.76 -24.91
N VAL A 413 15.58 11.55 -24.34
CA VAL A 413 15.98 10.34 -25.07
C VAL A 413 14.91 9.25 -24.99
N CYS A 414 14.24 8.98 -26.11
CA CYS A 414 13.44 7.77 -26.29
C CYS A 414 14.33 6.62 -26.80
N ARG A 415 14.12 5.40 -26.31
CA ARG A 415 14.87 4.21 -26.75
C ARG A 415 13.94 3.07 -27.16
N THR A 416 14.35 2.36 -28.20
CA THR A 416 13.79 1.05 -28.55
C THR A 416 14.86 -0.01 -28.32
N VAL A 417 14.53 -1.09 -27.61
CA VAL A 417 15.43 -2.20 -27.31
C VAL A 417 14.91 -3.46 -28.00
N GLY A 418 15.71 -4.04 -28.89
CA GLY A 418 15.28 -5.16 -29.73
C GLY A 418 14.08 -4.78 -30.61
N GLU A 419 13.13 -5.72 -30.71
CA GLU A 419 11.98 -5.65 -31.63
C GLU A 419 10.68 -5.18 -30.97
N GLY A 420 10.62 -5.14 -29.65
CA GLY A 420 9.34 -4.89 -28.99
C GLY A 420 9.46 -4.28 -27.61
N HIS A 421 10.60 -3.72 -27.22
CA HIS A 421 10.74 -3.03 -25.94
C HIS A 421 11.02 -1.55 -26.16
N TYR A 422 10.38 -0.71 -25.36
CA TYR A 422 10.38 0.74 -25.51
C TYR A 422 10.63 1.40 -24.17
N ILE A 423 11.37 2.50 -24.21
CA ILE A 423 11.60 3.42 -23.10
C ILE A 423 11.17 4.80 -23.61
N THR A 424 10.12 5.38 -23.02
CA THR A 424 9.63 6.70 -23.42
C THR A 424 10.63 7.81 -23.06
N PHE A 425 10.39 9.03 -23.53
CA PHE A 425 11.19 10.20 -23.13
C PHE A 425 11.20 10.41 -21.61
N ASP A 426 10.11 10.03 -20.93
CA ASP A 426 9.97 10.08 -19.47
C ASP A 426 10.45 8.81 -18.76
N GLY A 427 11.13 7.90 -19.47
CA GLY A 427 11.72 6.69 -18.90
C GLY A 427 10.75 5.52 -18.68
N PHE A 428 9.47 5.63 -19.07
CA PHE A 428 8.50 4.55 -18.90
C PHE A 428 8.85 3.36 -19.80
N GLN A 429 9.04 2.19 -19.16
CA GLN A 429 9.45 0.97 -19.84
C GLN A 429 8.26 0.07 -20.12
N TYR A 430 8.06 -0.29 -21.39
CA TYR A 430 6.98 -1.20 -21.79
C TYR A 430 7.40 -2.13 -22.92
N SER A 431 6.58 -3.15 -23.16
CA SER A 431 6.80 -4.11 -24.24
C SER A 431 5.57 -4.20 -25.14
N PHE A 432 5.78 -4.09 -26.43
CA PHE A 432 4.77 -4.11 -27.47
C PHE A 432 5.33 -4.82 -28.71
N PRO A 433 5.00 -6.11 -28.94
CA PRO A 433 5.48 -6.89 -30.08
C PRO A 433 4.60 -6.66 -31.32
N GLY A 434 4.49 -5.41 -31.77
CA GLY A 434 3.72 -5.05 -32.96
C GLY A 434 4.49 -5.40 -34.24
N LEU A 435 3.80 -6.03 -35.21
CA LEU A 435 4.35 -6.45 -36.51
C LEU A 435 3.92 -5.51 -37.66
N CYS A 436 3.81 -4.23 -37.38
CA CYS A 436 3.36 -3.21 -38.33
C CYS A 436 4.30 -1.99 -38.28
N GLN A 437 4.04 -1.01 -39.14
CA GLN A 437 4.66 0.29 -39.05
C GLN A 437 3.90 1.15 -38.03
N TYR A 438 4.63 1.73 -37.08
CA TYR A 438 4.10 2.55 -36.00
C TYR A 438 4.79 3.91 -35.98
N VAL A 439 4.06 4.94 -35.57
CA VAL A 439 4.66 6.25 -35.26
C VAL A 439 5.40 6.12 -33.94
N LEU A 440 6.73 6.27 -33.99
CA LEU A 440 7.57 6.28 -32.79
C LEU A 440 7.49 7.64 -32.09
N VAL A 441 7.59 8.72 -32.85
CA VAL A 441 7.41 10.10 -32.37
C VAL A 441 7.04 11.03 -33.53
N GLN A 442 6.23 12.05 -33.26
CA GLN A 442 5.95 13.15 -34.18
C GLN A 442 5.56 14.39 -33.37
N ASP A 443 5.70 15.57 -33.96
CA ASP A 443 5.21 16.83 -33.39
C ASP A 443 3.81 17.22 -33.90
N GLN A 444 3.25 16.45 -34.83
CA GLN A 444 1.88 16.63 -35.31
C GLN A 444 0.85 15.91 -34.41
N CYS A 445 0.38 16.60 -33.37
CA CYS A 445 -0.66 16.09 -32.48
C CYS A 445 -1.81 17.11 -32.41
N GLY A 446 -2.97 16.83 -33.02
CA GLY A 446 -4.18 17.66 -32.87
C GLY A 446 -4.64 18.46 -34.10
N GLY A 447 -4.03 18.26 -35.28
CA GLY A 447 -4.50 18.83 -36.55
C GLY A 447 -3.68 19.99 -37.11
N ASP A 448 -2.67 20.46 -36.38
CA ASP A 448 -1.70 21.45 -36.88
C ASP A 448 -0.68 20.82 -37.85
N GLU A 449 0.07 21.64 -38.60
CA GLU A 449 1.20 21.16 -39.41
C GLU A 449 2.42 20.85 -38.52
N GLY A 450 2.93 19.62 -38.59
CA GLY A 450 4.15 19.20 -37.87
C GLY A 450 5.41 19.32 -38.73
N SER A 451 6.56 19.44 -38.08
CA SER A 451 7.88 19.54 -38.70
C SER A 451 8.60 18.20 -38.86
N PHE A 452 8.24 17.18 -38.07
CA PHE A 452 8.90 15.87 -38.14
C PHE A 452 8.02 14.67 -37.73
N ARG A 453 8.38 13.50 -38.25
CA ARG A 453 7.79 12.21 -37.89
C ARG A 453 8.82 11.09 -38.01
N VAL A 454 8.91 10.26 -36.98
CA VAL A 454 9.73 9.04 -36.99
C VAL A 454 8.80 7.84 -36.92
N LEU A 455 8.97 6.92 -37.87
CA LEU A 455 8.26 5.64 -37.94
C LEU A 455 9.23 4.50 -37.63
N VAL A 456 8.71 3.47 -36.97
CA VAL A 456 9.40 2.21 -36.72
C VAL A 456 8.55 1.06 -37.23
N GLU A 457 9.18 0.12 -37.90
CA GLU A 457 8.53 -1.07 -38.42
C GLU A 457 9.35 -2.30 -38.03
N ASN A 458 8.66 -3.29 -37.46
CA ASN A 458 9.26 -4.56 -37.06
C ASN A 458 8.64 -5.68 -37.90
N GLU A 459 9.47 -6.46 -38.58
CA GLU A 459 9.02 -7.65 -39.31
C GLU A 459 8.99 -8.90 -38.41
N ALA A 460 8.16 -9.89 -38.77
CA ALA A 460 8.06 -11.16 -38.04
C ALA A 460 9.35 -11.98 -38.19
N CYS A 461 9.99 -12.30 -37.06
CA CYS A 461 11.19 -13.13 -37.00
C CYS A 461 10.89 -14.53 -36.42
N GLY A 462 11.69 -15.55 -36.81
CA GLY A 462 11.62 -16.88 -36.17
C GLY A 462 11.58 -18.10 -37.11
N VAL A 463 11.65 -17.93 -38.42
CA VAL A 463 11.75 -19.05 -39.39
C VAL A 463 13.21 -19.22 -39.84
N ILE A 464 13.70 -20.46 -39.89
CA ILE A 464 15.07 -20.78 -40.33
C ILE A 464 15.33 -20.14 -41.70
N GLY A 465 16.27 -19.19 -41.76
CA GLY A 465 16.65 -18.49 -42.99
C GLY A 465 16.24 -17.01 -43.08
N HIS A 466 15.40 -16.50 -42.18
CA HIS A 466 15.00 -15.09 -42.16
C HIS A 466 15.83 -14.28 -41.17
N ARG A 467 16.37 -13.13 -41.62
CA ARG A 467 17.05 -12.15 -40.76
C ARG A 467 16.02 -11.17 -40.23
N CYS A 468 16.08 -10.85 -38.94
CA CYS A 468 15.25 -9.80 -38.35
C CYS A 468 15.53 -8.46 -39.05
N ALA A 469 14.51 -7.90 -39.71
CA ALA A 469 14.59 -6.57 -40.30
C ALA A 469 13.79 -5.59 -39.44
N LYS A 470 14.44 -4.47 -39.12
CA LYS A 470 13.82 -3.31 -38.50
C LYS A 470 14.04 -2.13 -39.43
N ALA A 471 12.97 -1.46 -39.80
CA ALA A 471 13.02 -0.27 -40.63
C ALA A 471 12.71 0.97 -39.78
N VAL A 472 13.47 2.03 -39.99
CA VAL A 472 13.22 3.33 -39.37
C VAL A 472 13.11 4.38 -40.45
N THR A 473 11.98 5.08 -40.49
CA THR A 473 11.73 6.15 -41.46
C THR A 473 11.60 7.49 -40.74
N VAL A 474 12.39 8.48 -41.13
CA VAL A 474 12.38 9.83 -40.56
C VAL A 474 11.95 10.82 -41.64
N TYR A 475 10.83 11.49 -41.38
CA TYR A 475 10.38 12.67 -42.10
C TYR A 475 10.82 13.89 -41.29
N TYR A 476 11.52 14.82 -41.92
CA TYR A 476 11.95 16.08 -41.27
C TYR A 476 11.98 17.22 -42.29
N GLN A 477 11.15 18.26 -42.08
CA GLN A 477 11.09 19.46 -42.92
C GLN A 477 11.00 19.18 -44.44
N GLY A 478 10.20 18.17 -44.83
CA GLY A 478 10.03 17.76 -46.23
C GLY A 478 11.12 16.83 -46.78
N GLY A 479 12.18 16.56 -46.00
CA GLY A 479 13.15 15.50 -46.26
C GLY A 479 12.68 14.13 -45.75
N LEU A 480 13.20 13.07 -46.37
CA LEU A 480 12.95 11.68 -46.02
C LEU A 480 14.28 10.94 -45.85
N ILE A 481 14.45 10.28 -44.71
CA ILE A 481 15.56 9.37 -44.43
C ILE A 481 14.94 8.02 -44.09
N THR A 482 15.39 6.97 -44.77
CA THR A 482 14.95 5.60 -44.50
C THR A 482 16.18 4.76 -44.17
N MET A 483 16.13 4.05 -43.05
CA MET A 483 17.15 3.12 -42.60
C MET A 483 16.56 1.72 -42.61
N GLU A 484 17.08 0.85 -43.46
CA GLU A 484 16.55 -0.49 -43.70
C GLU A 484 17.68 -1.48 -43.92
N HIS A 485 17.52 -2.72 -43.43
CA HIS A 485 18.47 -3.81 -43.69
C HIS A 485 19.95 -3.49 -43.34
N GLY A 486 20.18 -2.56 -42.41
CA GLY A 486 21.52 -2.12 -42.04
C GLY A 486 22.19 -1.13 -43.00
N GLN A 487 21.41 -0.46 -43.86
CA GLN A 487 21.84 0.61 -44.79
C GLN A 487 21.18 1.94 -44.48
#